data_AF-A0A944XFD8-F1
#
_entry.id   AF-A0A944XFD8-F1
#
_cell.length_a   1.000
_cell.length_b   1.000
_cell.length_c   1.000
_cell.angle_alpha   90.00
_cell.angle_beta   90.00
_cell.angle_gamma   90.00
#
_symmetry.space_group_name_H-M   'P 1'
#
loop_
_entity.id
_entity.type
_entity.pdbx_description
1 polymer ?
#
loop_
_entity_poly.entity_id
_entity_poly.type
_entity_poly.pdbx_seq_one_letter_code
_entity_poly.pdbx_strand_id
1 'polypeptide(L)'
;MKKVNKQKLLYVLTFVVAFCSIAYELALGQALSLFLGNTILRFSVTIGIYMFAMGVGAMIAEGEIVKRKTISFMTIETLLVVIGGFSPIFLFFAHSFLGEGMAFLILALFLILIIGILTGFEIPLLMALNIQDKKNNNEDGKILGIDYLGAFVGSLVFALIFYPKFGLLQTTFFIGFLNCIVGIIFYLQWGAKEKKQYFIKKLFGLQICLFLVLAMTFVFAEKINEMMINIYLK
;
A
#
# COMPACT_ATOMS: atom_id res chain seq x y z
N MET A 1 6.59 21.18 22.47
CA MET A 1 5.91 20.06 21.78
C MET A 1 6.05 18.80 22.62
N LYS A 2 4.95 18.20 23.09
CA LYS A 2 4.99 16.94 23.88
C LYS A 2 5.73 15.87 23.05
N LYS A 3 6.73 15.20 23.65
CA LYS A 3 7.40 14.05 23.04
C LYS A 3 6.33 13.01 22.70
N VAL A 4 6.00 12.84 21.42
CA VAL A 4 5.12 11.78 20.95
C VAL A 4 5.72 10.45 21.40
N ASN A 5 4.91 9.60 22.03
CA ASN A 5 5.36 8.28 22.44
C ASN A 5 5.59 7.44 21.17
N LYS A 6 6.87 7.22 20.83
CA LYS A 6 7.30 6.49 19.62
C LYS A 6 6.64 5.13 19.47
N GLN A 7 6.46 4.42 20.57
CA GLN A 7 5.90 3.08 20.57
C GLN A 7 4.41 3.10 20.19
N LYS A 8 3.64 4.03 20.78
CA LYS A 8 2.23 4.23 20.40
C LYS A 8 2.11 4.64 18.94
N LEU A 9 3.01 5.51 18.46
CA LEU A 9 3.02 5.93 17.06
C LEU A 9 3.32 4.75 16.14
N LEU A 10 4.30 3.91 16.48
CA LEU A 10 4.61 2.71 15.70
C LEU A 10 3.38 1.82 15.54
N TYR A 11 2.64 1.57 16.62
CA TYR A 11 1.38 0.81 16.57
C TYR A 11 0.31 1.45 15.69
N VAL A 12 0.17 2.78 15.74
CA VAL A 12 -0.76 3.48 14.84
C VAL A 12 -0.32 3.33 13.38
N LEU A 13 0.98 3.44 13.09
CA LEU A 13 1.50 3.26 11.73
C LEU A 13 1.28 1.82 11.25
N THR A 14 1.58 0.81 12.07
CA THR A 14 1.30 -0.61 11.75
C THR A 14 -0.17 -0.81 11.40
N PHE A 15 -1.09 -0.25 12.19
CA PHE A 15 -2.52 -0.38 11.93
C PHE A 15 -2.92 0.22 10.56
N VAL A 16 -2.46 1.44 10.26
CA VAL A 16 -2.82 2.14 9.02
C VAL A 16 -2.19 1.45 7.80
N VAL A 17 -0.95 0.99 7.91
CA VAL A 17 -0.25 0.29 6.84
C VAL A 17 -0.94 -1.04 6.52
N ALA A 18 -1.29 -1.83 7.53
CA ALA A 18 -2.04 -3.08 7.34
C ALA A 18 -3.42 -2.85 6.72
N PHE A 19 -4.11 -1.78 7.15
CA PHE A 19 -5.37 -1.34 6.55
C PHE A 19 -5.20 -1.02 5.05
N CYS A 20 -4.13 -0.32 4.67
CA CYS A 20 -3.87 0.01 3.29
C CYS A 20 -3.48 -1.20 2.45
N SER A 21 -2.64 -2.09 2.98
CA SER A 21 -2.20 -3.33 2.31
C SER A 21 -3.39 -4.20 1.90
N ILE A 22 -4.30 -4.52 2.84
CA ILE A 22 -5.48 -5.32 2.52
C ILE A 22 -6.42 -4.59 1.53
N ALA A 23 -6.50 -3.27 1.60
CA ALA A 23 -7.33 -2.50 0.68
C ALA A 23 -6.77 -2.54 -0.74
N TYR A 24 -5.44 -2.56 -0.93
CA TYR A 24 -4.82 -2.78 -2.24
C TYR A 24 -5.08 -4.18 -2.79
N GLU A 25 -4.94 -5.21 -1.95
CA GLU A 25 -5.26 -6.59 -2.33
C GLU A 25 -6.70 -6.71 -2.84
N LEU A 26 -7.66 -6.19 -2.07
CA LEU A 26 -9.08 -6.23 -2.43
C LEU A 26 -9.40 -5.36 -3.64
N ALA A 27 -8.74 -4.20 -3.80
CA ALA A 27 -8.91 -3.35 -4.97
C ALA A 27 -8.44 -4.04 -6.25
N LEU A 28 -7.29 -4.73 -6.22
CA LEU A 28 -6.80 -5.49 -7.35
C LEU A 28 -7.74 -6.66 -7.68
N GLY A 29 -8.17 -7.42 -6.66
CA GLY A 29 -9.13 -8.52 -6.84
C GLY A 29 -10.43 -8.05 -7.47
N GLN A 30 -10.92 -6.89 -7.04
CA GLN A 30 -12.09 -6.25 -7.61
C GLN A 30 -11.85 -5.78 -9.05
N ALA A 31 -10.71 -5.17 -9.36
CA ALA A 31 -10.35 -4.79 -10.73
C ALA A 31 -10.35 -6.01 -11.67
N LEU A 32 -9.72 -7.11 -11.27
CA LEU A 32 -9.73 -8.35 -12.06
C LEU A 32 -11.14 -8.91 -12.22
N SER A 33 -11.97 -8.86 -11.17
CA SER A 33 -13.37 -9.30 -11.26
C SER A 33 -14.20 -8.43 -12.20
N LEU A 34 -13.92 -7.12 -12.29
CA LEU A 34 -14.61 -6.20 -13.18
C LEU A 34 -14.24 -6.44 -14.64
N PHE A 35 -12.95 -6.66 -14.93
CA PHE A 35 -12.46 -6.79 -16.30
C PHE A 35 -12.57 -8.21 -16.87
N LEU A 36 -12.48 -9.25 -16.02
CA LEU A 36 -12.39 -10.65 -16.50
C LEU A 36 -13.50 -11.56 -15.96
N GLY A 37 -14.47 -11.00 -15.21
CA GLY A 37 -15.56 -11.75 -14.60
C GLY A 37 -15.10 -12.82 -13.60
N ASN A 38 -15.99 -13.77 -13.29
CA ASN A 38 -15.79 -14.87 -12.33
C ASN A 38 -15.16 -14.42 -11.00
N THR A 39 -15.94 -13.70 -10.21
CA THR A 39 -15.51 -13.05 -8.96
C THR A 39 -14.79 -13.99 -8.01
N ILE A 40 -15.33 -15.20 -7.76
CA ILE A 40 -14.73 -16.16 -6.83
C ILE A 40 -13.32 -16.55 -7.28
N LEU A 41 -13.13 -16.82 -8.58
CA LEU A 41 -11.82 -17.16 -9.13
C LEU A 41 -10.84 -15.99 -8.98
N ARG A 42 -11.24 -14.77 -9.34
CA ARG A 42 -10.33 -13.60 -9.34
C ARG A 42 -9.89 -13.19 -7.95
N PHE A 43 -10.81 -13.19 -6.99
CA PHE A 43 -10.45 -12.94 -5.60
C PHE A 43 -9.57 -14.06 -5.05
N SER A 44 -9.92 -15.34 -5.25
CA SER A 44 -9.11 -16.47 -4.76
C SER A 44 -7.67 -16.44 -5.30
N VAL A 45 -7.50 -16.19 -6.60
CA VAL A 45 -6.18 -16.09 -7.23
C VAL A 45 -5.41 -14.88 -6.73
N THR A 46 -6.08 -13.72 -6.60
CA THR A 46 -5.45 -12.51 -6.08
C THR A 46 -4.96 -12.71 -4.66
N ILE A 47 -5.81 -13.20 -3.76
CA ILE A 47 -5.45 -13.48 -2.36
C ILE A 47 -4.28 -14.45 -2.30
N GLY A 48 -4.34 -15.58 -3.03
CA GLY A 48 -3.28 -16.59 -3.01
C GLY A 48 -1.93 -16.04 -3.47
N ILE A 49 -1.89 -15.29 -4.58
CA ILE A 49 -0.65 -14.70 -5.12
C ILE A 49 -0.16 -13.56 -4.23
N TYR A 50 -1.06 -12.73 -3.71
CA TYR A 50 -0.71 -11.61 -2.83
C TYR A 50 -0.11 -12.11 -1.51
N MET A 51 -0.71 -13.13 -0.88
CA MET A 51 -0.16 -13.78 0.31
C MET A 51 1.19 -14.44 0.06
N PHE A 52 1.35 -15.14 -1.08
CA PHE A 52 2.64 -15.70 -1.47
C PHE A 52 3.70 -14.60 -1.63
N ALA A 53 3.36 -13.53 -2.34
CA ALA A 53 4.24 -12.38 -2.57
C ALA A 53 4.61 -11.66 -1.27
N MET A 54 3.66 -11.48 -0.34
CA MET A 54 3.91 -10.96 1.01
C MET A 54 4.91 -11.83 1.77
N GLY A 55 4.75 -13.16 1.73
CA GLY A 55 5.71 -14.08 2.35
C GLY A 55 7.12 -13.95 1.77
N VAL A 56 7.23 -13.86 0.43
CA VAL A 56 8.51 -13.64 -0.25
C VAL A 56 9.14 -12.29 0.15
N GLY A 57 8.34 -11.21 0.17
CA GLY A 57 8.80 -9.90 0.63
C GLY A 57 9.32 -9.95 2.07
N ALA A 58 8.59 -10.60 2.98
CA ALA A 58 9.00 -10.74 4.37
C ALA A 58 10.33 -11.48 4.54
N MET A 59 10.55 -12.56 3.78
CA MET A 59 11.82 -13.31 3.78
C MET A 59 12.98 -12.49 3.20
N ILE A 60 12.74 -11.71 2.14
CA ILE A 60 13.75 -10.85 1.52
C ILE A 60 14.10 -9.66 2.43
N ALA A 61 13.18 -9.21 3.29
CA ALA A 61 13.39 -8.09 4.20
C ALA A 61 14.59 -8.30 5.15
N GLU A 62 15.06 -9.54 5.33
CA GLU A 62 16.20 -9.87 6.17
C GLU A 62 17.52 -9.24 5.69
N GLY A 63 18.47 -9.07 6.61
CA GLY A 63 19.82 -8.58 6.28
C GLY A 63 19.90 -7.06 6.04
N GLU A 64 20.31 -6.65 4.82
CA GLU A 64 20.64 -5.23 4.54
C GLU A 64 19.43 -4.28 4.55
N ILE A 65 18.25 -4.79 4.18
CA ILE A 65 17.01 -4.01 4.14
C ILE A 65 16.61 -3.59 5.56
N VAL A 66 16.63 -4.51 6.52
CA VAL A 66 16.45 -4.24 7.95
C VAL A 66 17.57 -3.36 8.53
N LYS A 67 18.83 -3.50 8.09
CA LYS A 67 19.93 -2.61 8.53
C LYS A 67 19.67 -1.13 8.19
N ARG A 68 18.95 -0.87 7.09
CA ARG A 68 18.58 0.49 6.64
C ARG A 68 17.09 0.76 6.81
N LYS A 69 16.48 0.21 7.86
CA LYS A 69 15.03 0.18 8.09
C LYS A 69 14.28 1.49 7.78
N THR A 70 14.79 2.64 8.20
CA THR A 70 14.13 3.93 7.95
C THR A 70 14.09 4.29 6.46
N ILE A 71 15.19 4.10 5.75
CA ILE A 71 15.27 4.38 4.30
C ILE A 71 14.45 3.35 3.54
N SER A 72 14.57 2.07 3.90
CA SER A 72 13.83 0.97 3.28
C SER A 72 12.33 1.19 3.41
N PHE A 73 11.84 1.40 4.63
CA PHE A 73 10.42 1.62 4.91
C PHE A 73 9.90 2.83 4.12
N MET A 74 10.62 3.95 4.15
CA MET A 74 10.21 5.14 3.39
C MET A 74 10.21 4.91 1.87
N THR A 75 11.15 4.10 1.36
CA THR A 75 11.17 3.73 -0.07
C THR A 75 9.96 2.87 -0.42
N ILE A 76 9.65 1.88 0.42
CA ILE A 76 8.50 0.97 0.24
C ILE A 76 7.19 1.74 0.26
N GLU A 77 6.95 2.58 1.27
CA GLU A 77 5.76 3.43 1.34
C GLU A 77 5.62 4.28 0.08
N THR A 78 6.71 4.89 -0.38
CA THR A 78 6.69 5.71 -1.58
C THR A 78 6.39 4.90 -2.84
N LEU A 79 6.92 3.68 -2.96
CA LEU A 79 6.63 2.78 -4.07
C LEU A 79 5.18 2.29 -4.03
N LEU A 80 4.63 1.99 -2.85
CA LEU A 80 3.24 1.56 -2.69
C LEU A 80 2.25 2.68 -3.03
N VAL A 81 2.56 3.93 -2.69
CA VAL A 81 1.77 5.09 -3.12
C VAL A 81 1.70 5.17 -4.65
N VAL A 82 2.85 5.00 -5.34
CA VAL A 82 2.92 5.12 -6.79
C VAL A 82 2.30 3.91 -7.49
N ILE A 83 2.70 2.70 -7.10
CA ILE A 83 2.31 1.47 -7.79
C ILE A 83 0.93 1.01 -7.33
N GLY A 84 0.68 1.00 -6.02
CA GLY A 84 -0.60 0.61 -5.44
C GLY A 84 -1.69 1.66 -5.66
N GLY A 85 -1.44 2.93 -5.34
CA GLY A 85 -2.44 4.01 -5.47
C GLY A 85 -2.97 4.19 -6.89
N PHE A 86 -2.09 4.08 -7.89
CA PHE A 86 -2.44 4.22 -9.31
C PHE A 86 -2.71 2.88 -10.01
N SER A 87 -2.67 1.75 -9.29
CA SER A 87 -2.83 0.41 -9.87
C SER A 87 -4.11 0.24 -10.71
N PRO A 88 -5.31 0.71 -10.32
CA PRO A 88 -6.49 0.45 -11.13
C PRO A 88 -6.53 1.30 -12.40
N ILE A 89 -5.92 2.49 -12.39
CA ILE A 89 -5.74 3.28 -13.63
C ILE A 89 -4.86 2.49 -14.60
N PHE A 90 -3.73 1.97 -14.10
CA PHE A 90 -2.82 1.20 -14.92
C PHE A 90 -3.48 -0.05 -15.51
N LEU A 91 -4.24 -0.78 -14.70
CA LEU A 91 -5.01 -1.94 -15.17
C LEU A 91 -6.08 -1.55 -16.19
N PHE A 92 -6.79 -0.44 -15.98
CA PHE A 92 -7.78 0.03 -16.94
C PHE A 92 -7.15 0.35 -18.30
N PHE A 93 -6.04 1.09 -18.32
CA PHE A 93 -5.34 1.38 -19.58
C PHE A 93 -4.80 0.10 -20.22
N ALA A 94 -4.19 -0.79 -19.42
CA ALA A 94 -3.70 -2.07 -19.91
C ALA A 94 -4.83 -2.90 -20.55
N HIS A 95 -6.02 -2.92 -19.94
CA HIS A 95 -7.19 -3.58 -20.49
C HIS A 95 -7.66 -2.94 -21.80
N SER A 96 -7.71 -1.61 -21.86
CA SER A 96 -8.10 -0.88 -23.07
C SER A 96 -7.17 -1.16 -24.27
N PHE A 97 -5.86 -1.32 -24.04
CA PHE A 97 -4.90 -1.61 -25.12
C PHE A 97 -4.75 -3.11 -25.44
N LEU A 98 -4.82 -3.99 -24.44
CA LEU A 98 -4.51 -5.42 -24.58
C LEU A 98 -5.75 -6.31 -24.67
N GLY A 99 -6.93 -5.79 -24.32
CA GLY A 99 -8.18 -6.54 -24.20
C GLY A 99 -8.17 -7.59 -23.07
N GLU A 100 -9.18 -8.47 -23.08
CA GLU A 100 -9.40 -9.54 -22.08
C GLU A 100 -8.46 -10.76 -22.26
N GLY A 101 -7.25 -10.56 -22.78
CA GLY A 101 -6.32 -11.63 -23.15
C GLY A 101 -5.36 -12.08 -22.04
N MET A 102 -4.59 -13.13 -22.34
CA MET A 102 -3.50 -13.64 -21.50
C MET A 102 -2.48 -12.55 -21.12
N ALA A 103 -2.18 -11.62 -22.03
CA ALA A 103 -1.23 -10.54 -21.78
C ALA A 103 -1.70 -9.61 -20.65
N PHE A 104 -2.99 -9.24 -20.62
CA PHE A 104 -3.58 -8.45 -19.55
C PHE A 104 -3.51 -9.20 -18.21
N LEU A 105 -3.87 -10.48 -18.20
CA LEU A 105 -3.82 -11.31 -17.00
C LEU A 105 -2.41 -11.39 -16.42
N ILE A 106 -1.38 -11.64 -17.25
CA ILE A 106 0.02 -11.70 -16.81
C ILE A 106 0.46 -10.37 -16.20
N LEU A 107 0.12 -9.25 -16.84
CA LEU A 107 0.43 -7.91 -16.33
C LEU A 107 -0.27 -7.64 -14.99
N ALA A 108 -1.53 -8.05 -14.85
CA ALA A 108 -2.28 -7.88 -13.62
C ALA A 108 -1.69 -8.73 -12.48
N LEU A 109 -1.32 -9.99 -12.75
CA LEU A 109 -0.65 -10.85 -11.77
C LEU A 109 0.73 -10.32 -11.37
N PHE A 110 1.47 -9.74 -12.31
CA PHE A 110 2.74 -9.10 -12.03
C PHE A 110 2.58 -7.90 -11.10
N LEU A 111 1.52 -7.10 -11.29
CA LEU A 111 1.20 -5.97 -10.42
C LEU A 111 0.84 -6.42 -9.00
N ILE A 112 0.01 -7.47 -8.88
CA ILE A 112 -0.33 -8.12 -7.60
C ILE A 112 0.94 -8.60 -6.89
N LEU A 113 1.85 -9.24 -7.63
CA LEU A 113 3.10 -9.77 -7.10
C LEU A 113 4.02 -8.65 -6.59
N ILE A 114 4.18 -7.55 -7.34
CA ILE A 114 5.00 -6.42 -6.90
C ILE A 114 4.44 -5.79 -5.63
N ILE A 115 3.15 -5.49 -5.61
CA ILE A 115 2.51 -4.83 -4.46
C ILE A 115 2.54 -5.76 -3.25
N GLY A 116 2.30 -7.06 -3.43
CA GLY A 116 2.41 -8.06 -2.38
C GLY A 116 3.83 -8.17 -1.81
N ILE A 117 4.88 -8.18 -2.65
CA ILE A 117 6.27 -8.18 -2.18
C ILE A 117 6.57 -6.90 -1.38
N LEU A 118 6.13 -5.74 -1.89
CA LEU A 118 6.36 -4.47 -1.23
C LEU A 118 5.71 -4.40 0.15
N THR A 119 4.45 -4.83 0.27
CA THR A 119 3.75 -4.89 1.56
C THR A 119 4.35 -5.94 2.51
N GLY A 120 4.84 -7.06 1.97
CA GLY A 120 5.58 -8.07 2.73
C GLY A 120 6.80 -7.53 3.48
N PHE A 121 7.42 -6.46 2.99
CA PHE A 121 8.55 -5.81 3.68
C PHE A 121 8.15 -5.02 4.94
N GLU A 122 6.90 -4.60 5.08
CA GLU A 122 6.48 -3.63 6.09
C GLU A 122 6.60 -4.18 7.51
N ILE A 123 6.10 -5.40 7.75
CA ILE A 123 6.08 -6.02 9.08
C ILE A 123 7.50 -6.21 9.63
N PRO A 124 8.46 -6.84 8.91
CA PRO A 124 9.83 -6.99 9.41
C PRO A 124 10.52 -5.64 9.68
N LEU A 125 10.25 -4.62 8.86
CA LEU A 125 10.81 -3.29 9.04
C LEU A 125 10.27 -2.59 10.29
N LEU A 126 8.97 -2.70 10.55
CA LEU A 126 8.31 -2.16 11.74
C LEU A 126 8.78 -2.89 13.02
N MET A 127 8.92 -4.21 12.98
CA MET A 127 9.51 -4.99 14.08
C MET A 127 10.96 -4.56 14.35
N ALA A 128 11.78 -4.42 13.30
CA ALA A 128 13.16 -3.96 13.44
C ALA A 128 13.27 -2.55 14.03
N LEU A 129 12.29 -1.66 13.78
CA LEU A 129 12.21 -0.34 14.41
C LEU A 129 11.97 -0.43 15.91
N ASN A 130 11.16 -1.40 16.36
CA ASN A 130 10.84 -1.62 17.75
C ASN A 130 12.02 -2.16 18.59
N ILE A 131 12.85 -3.03 18.01
CA ILE A 131 14.02 -3.65 18.67
C ILE A 131 15.06 -2.61 19.15
N GLN A 132 15.09 -1.41 18.55
CA GLN A 132 16.00 -0.35 19.00
C GLN A 132 15.63 0.26 20.36
N ASP A 133 14.40 0.08 20.83
CA ASP A 133 13.89 0.80 22.01
C ASP A 133 13.73 -0.07 23.28
N LYS A 134 13.82 -1.43 23.27
CA LYS A 134 13.92 -2.24 24.52
C LYS A 134 14.18 -3.77 24.36
N LYS A 135 14.64 -4.35 25.49
CA LYS A 135 15.07 -5.72 25.82
C LYS A 135 13.96 -6.80 25.88
N ASN A 136 12.76 -6.56 25.34
CA ASN A 136 11.56 -7.39 25.61
C ASN A 136 11.01 -8.07 24.33
N ASN A 137 11.01 -9.40 24.30
CA ASN A 137 10.53 -10.22 23.18
C ASN A 137 9.00 -10.19 22.95
N ASN A 138 8.21 -9.60 23.85
CA ASN A 138 6.73 -9.66 23.78
C ASN A 138 6.09 -8.58 22.88
N GLU A 139 6.88 -7.69 22.28
CA GLU A 139 6.32 -6.56 21.53
C GLU A 139 6.10 -6.86 20.04
N ASP A 140 6.79 -7.85 19.46
CA ASP A 140 6.58 -8.27 18.07
C ASP A 140 5.21 -8.92 17.89
N GLY A 141 4.77 -9.72 18.88
CA GLY A 141 3.41 -10.27 18.91
C GLY A 141 2.32 -9.20 18.97
N LYS A 142 2.60 -8.03 19.59
CA LYS A 142 1.67 -6.89 19.57
C LYS A 142 1.61 -6.22 18.20
N ILE A 143 2.76 -6.06 17.54
CA ILE A 143 2.82 -5.51 16.17
C ILE A 143 2.00 -6.41 15.23
N LEU A 144 2.19 -7.73 15.28
CA LEU A 144 1.36 -8.68 14.51
C LEU A 144 -0.12 -8.60 14.87
N GLY A 145 -0.47 -8.52 16.15
CA GLY A 145 -1.87 -8.38 16.57
C GLY A 145 -2.52 -7.10 16.02
N ILE A 146 -1.78 -6.00 15.99
CA ILE A 146 -2.24 -4.73 15.42
C ILE A 146 -2.34 -4.79 13.90
N ASP A 147 -1.41 -5.48 13.24
CA ASP A 147 -1.44 -5.72 11.81
C ASP A 147 -2.72 -6.48 11.40
N TYR A 148 -3.02 -7.60 12.07
CA TYR A 148 -4.26 -8.33 11.85
C TYR A 148 -5.52 -7.50 12.15
N LEU A 149 -5.48 -6.65 13.18
CA LEU A 149 -6.59 -5.74 13.48
C LEU A 149 -6.77 -4.69 12.37
N GLY A 150 -5.69 -4.12 11.86
CA GLY A 150 -5.69 -3.18 10.75
C GLY A 150 -6.22 -3.81 9.47
N ALA A 151 -5.78 -5.02 9.14
CA ALA A 151 -6.26 -5.78 7.99
C ALA A 151 -7.77 -6.15 8.11
N PHE A 152 -8.21 -6.56 9.30
CA PHE A 152 -9.63 -6.81 9.57
C PHE A 152 -10.48 -5.55 9.36
N VAL A 153 -10.09 -4.43 9.96
CA VAL A 153 -10.84 -3.17 9.80
C VAL A 153 -10.77 -2.69 8.34
N GLY A 154 -9.62 -2.81 7.70
CA GLY A 154 -9.40 -2.46 6.29
C GLY A 154 -10.31 -3.22 5.35
N SER A 155 -10.41 -4.54 5.50
CA SER A 155 -11.29 -5.36 4.68
C SER A 155 -12.77 -5.00 4.83
N LEU A 156 -13.25 -4.76 6.05
CA LEU A 156 -14.63 -4.35 6.30
C LEU A 156 -14.92 -2.95 5.76
N VAL A 157 -14.05 -1.98 6.03
CA VAL A 157 -14.22 -0.60 5.57
C VAL A 157 -14.14 -0.55 4.04
N PHE A 158 -13.24 -1.30 3.42
CA PHE A 158 -13.16 -1.41 1.97
C PHE A 158 -14.47 -1.95 1.39
N ALA A 159 -14.92 -3.12 1.86
CA ALA A 159 -16.07 -3.82 1.29
C ALA A 159 -17.41 -3.11 1.56
N LEU A 160 -17.60 -2.52 2.75
CA LEU A 160 -18.88 -1.96 3.17
C LEU A 160 -19.00 -0.45 2.95
N ILE A 161 -17.87 0.28 2.89
CA ILE A 161 -17.89 1.74 2.84
C ILE A 161 -17.18 2.24 1.59
N PHE A 162 -15.89 1.90 1.41
CA PHE A 162 -15.10 2.57 0.38
C PHE A 162 -15.51 2.17 -1.02
N TYR A 163 -15.49 0.87 -1.32
CA TYR A 163 -15.85 0.40 -2.65
C TYR A 163 -17.30 0.75 -3.04
N PRO A 164 -18.33 0.53 -2.20
CA PRO A 164 -19.71 0.87 -2.58
C PRO A 164 -19.99 2.37 -2.72
N LYS A 165 -19.35 3.23 -1.91
CA LYS A 165 -19.65 4.68 -1.93
C LYS A 165 -18.78 5.47 -2.89
N PHE A 166 -17.51 5.11 -3.01
CA PHE A 166 -16.51 5.87 -3.79
C PHE A 166 -16.12 5.15 -5.09
N GLY A 167 -16.38 3.85 -5.19
CA GLY A 167 -15.91 3.04 -6.30
C GLY A 167 -14.41 2.77 -6.24
N LEU A 168 -13.88 2.09 -7.26
CA LEU A 168 -12.53 1.54 -7.22
C LEU A 168 -11.43 2.61 -7.22
N LEU A 169 -11.48 3.55 -8.16
CA LEU A 169 -10.43 4.56 -8.35
C LEU A 169 -10.29 5.51 -7.16
N GLN A 170 -11.40 6.08 -6.69
CA GLN A 170 -11.40 6.98 -5.54
C GLN A 170 -10.89 6.27 -4.29
N THR A 171 -11.28 5.01 -4.10
CA THR A 171 -10.80 4.19 -2.98
C THR A 171 -9.29 4.05 -3.04
N THR A 172 -8.70 3.61 -4.16
CA THR A 172 -7.24 3.41 -4.21
C THR A 172 -6.44 4.71 -4.09
N PHE A 173 -6.96 5.85 -4.57
CA PHE A 173 -6.36 7.15 -4.30
C PHE A 173 -6.39 7.52 -2.83
N PHE A 174 -7.52 7.28 -2.16
CA PHE A 174 -7.62 7.52 -0.72
C PHE A 174 -6.66 6.62 0.08
N ILE A 175 -6.52 5.35 -0.30
CA ILE A 175 -5.53 4.45 0.30
C ILE A 175 -4.10 4.96 0.06
N GLY A 176 -3.77 5.38 -1.17
CA GLY A 176 -2.47 6.01 -1.47
C GLY A 176 -2.22 7.27 -0.65
N PHE A 177 -3.27 8.07 -0.42
CA PHE A 177 -3.19 9.26 0.41
C PHE A 177 -2.88 8.92 1.88
N LEU A 178 -3.47 7.86 2.43
CA LEU A 178 -3.13 7.35 3.77
C LEU A 178 -1.66 6.90 3.85
N ASN A 179 -1.14 6.19 2.84
CA ASN A 179 0.27 5.80 2.81
C ASN A 179 1.23 7.00 2.71
N CYS A 180 0.86 8.06 1.97
CA CYS A 180 1.61 9.32 2.01
C CYS A 180 1.65 9.92 3.42
N ILE A 181 0.53 9.91 4.15
CA ILE A 181 0.48 10.41 5.52
C ILE A 181 1.38 9.58 6.43
N VAL A 182 1.32 8.25 6.32
CA VAL A 182 2.18 7.32 7.07
C VAL A 182 3.64 7.66 6.84
N GLY A 183 4.10 7.74 5.59
CA GLY A 183 5.51 8.00 5.31
C GLY A 183 5.97 9.42 5.67
N ILE A 184 5.10 10.43 5.59
CA ILE A 184 5.39 11.80 6.06
C ILE A 184 5.57 11.79 7.57
N ILE A 185 4.64 11.20 8.32
CA ILE A 185 4.71 11.09 9.79
C ILE A 185 5.95 10.28 10.20
N PHE A 186 6.22 9.20 9.48
CA PHE A 186 7.38 8.34 9.71
C PHE A 186 8.69 9.12 9.52
N TYR A 187 8.82 9.89 8.44
CA TYR A 187 9.97 10.74 8.20
C TYR A 187 10.19 11.77 9.31
N LEU A 188 9.12 12.45 9.75
CA LEU A 188 9.22 13.46 10.80
C LEU A 188 9.74 12.87 12.12
N GLN A 189 9.45 11.59 12.39
CA GLN A 189 9.83 10.95 13.64
C GLN A 189 11.19 10.23 13.59
N TRP A 190 11.51 9.54 12.48
CA TRP A 190 12.74 8.74 12.36
C TRP A 190 13.72 9.29 11.31
N GLY A 191 13.24 9.97 10.27
CA GLY A 191 14.04 10.38 9.12
C GLY A 191 15.14 11.40 9.45
N ALA A 192 14.90 12.28 10.43
CA ALA A 192 15.88 13.29 10.84
C ALA A 192 17.18 12.70 11.43
N LYS A 193 17.17 11.45 11.91
CA LYS A 193 18.34 10.80 12.52
C LYS A 193 19.16 9.94 11.53
N GLU A 194 18.73 9.86 10.28
CA GLU A 194 19.39 9.01 9.28
C GLU A 194 20.72 9.59 8.80
N LYS A 195 21.67 8.70 8.49
CA LYS A 195 23.00 9.11 8.02
C LYS A 195 22.95 9.66 6.59
N LYS A 196 22.12 9.09 5.72
CA LYS A 196 21.98 9.50 4.30
C LYS A 196 20.92 10.58 4.13
N GLN A 197 21.15 11.75 4.73
CA GLN A 197 20.20 12.87 4.77
C GLN A 197 19.69 13.32 3.40
N TYR A 198 20.54 13.33 2.37
CA TYR A 198 20.14 13.73 1.02
C TYR A 198 19.06 12.80 0.44
N PHE A 199 19.25 11.49 0.54
CA PHE A 199 18.33 10.51 -0.03
C PHE A 199 16.97 10.52 0.68
N ILE A 200 16.98 10.58 2.01
CA ILE A 200 15.75 10.56 2.79
C ILE A 200 14.94 11.86 2.65
N LYS A 201 15.60 13.02 2.51
CA LYS A 201 14.93 14.28 2.16
C LYS A 201 14.31 14.25 0.77
N LYS A 202 14.96 13.59 -0.21
CA LYS A 202 14.39 13.39 -1.54
C LYS A 202 13.13 12.54 -1.49
N LEU A 203 13.15 11.43 -0.75
CA LEU A 203 11.95 10.60 -0.53
C LEU A 203 10.84 11.40 0.17
N PHE A 204 11.19 12.23 1.16
CA PHE A 204 10.21 13.09 1.84
C PHE A 204 9.57 14.10 0.89
N GLY A 205 10.37 14.80 0.08
CA GLY A 205 9.87 15.71 -0.94
C GLY A 205 8.97 14.99 -1.96
N LEU A 206 9.34 13.77 -2.36
CA LEU A 206 8.53 12.95 -3.26
C LEU A 206 7.18 12.57 -2.61
N GLN A 207 7.15 12.20 -1.33
CA GLN A 207 5.90 11.92 -0.64
C GLN A 207 4.99 13.13 -0.52
N ILE A 208 5.53 14.32 -0.26
CA ILE A 208 4.71 15.56 -0.24
C ILE A 208 4.17 15.84 -1.65
N CYS A 209 4.99 15.66 -2.68
CA CYS A 209 4.53 15.80 -4.06
C CYS A 209 3.39 14.83 -4.38
N LEU A 210 3.56 13.54 -4.06
CA LEU A 210 2.54 12.51 -4.27
C LEU A 210 1.28 12.78 -3.44
N PHE A 211 1.41 13.28 -2.21
CA PHE A 211 0.28 13.69 -1.37
C PHE A 211 -0.54 14.78 -2.07
N LEU A 212 0.12 15.81 -2.62
CA LEU A 212 -0.56 16.88 -3.34
C LEU A 212 -1.21 16.39 -4.64
N VAL A 213 -0.53 15.52 -5.39
CA VAL A 213 -1.07 14.91 -6.60
C VAL A 213 -2.31 14.07 -6.27
N LEU A 214 -2.24 13.21 -5.26
CA LEU A 214 -3.37 12.36 -4.85
C LEU A 214 -4.52 13.17 -4.25
N ALA A 215 -4.23 14.23 -3.50
CA ALA A 215 -5.27 15.15 -3.03
C ALA A 215 -5.99 15.83 -4.20
N MET A 216 -5.23 16.26 -5.22
CA MET A 216 -5.80 16.82 -6.43
C MET A 216 -6.62 15.79 -7.22
N THR A 217 -6.10 14.57 -7.44
CA THR A 217 -6.86 13.53 -8.16
C THR A 217 -8.11 13.11 -7.41
N PHE A 218 -8.11 13.11 -6.07
CA PHE A 218 -9.29 12.84 -5.26
C PHE A 218 -10.39 13.89 -5.48
N VAL A 219 -10.04 15.18 -5.51
CA VAL A 219 -10.99 16.28 -5.81
C VAL A 219 -11.57 16.16 -7.22
N PHE A 220 -10.77 15.72 -8.20
CA PHE A 220 -11.20 15.55 -9.58
C PHE A 220 -11.68 14.12 -9.92
N ALA A 221 -11.87 13.26 -8.93
CA ALA A 221 -12.02 11.84 -9.20
C ALA A 221 -13.30 11.49 -9.97
N GLU A 222 -14.40 12.23 -9.78
CA GLU A 222 -15.63 12.06 -10.57
C GLU A 222 -15.37 12.31 -12.06
N LYS A 223 -14.71 13.42 -12.40
CA LYS A 223 -14.32 13.74 -13.79
C LYS A 223 -13.35 12.71 -14.38
N ILE A 224 -12.42 12.20 -13.58
CA ILE A 224 -11.50 11.13 -14.03
C ILE A 224 -12.31 9.87 -14.35
N ASN A 225 -13.25 9.50 -13.50
CA ASN A 225 -14.08 8.32 -13.72
C ASN A 225 -14.93 8.45 -15.00
N GLU A 226 -15.56 9.62 -15.22
CA GLU A 226 -16.30 9.91 -16.45
C GLU A 226 -15.40 9.86 -17.70
N MET A 227 -14.19 10.43 -17.63
CA MET A 227 -13.23 10.39 -18.74
C MET A 227 -12.83 8.96 -19.08
N MET A 228 -12.61 8.12 -18.07
CA MET A 228 -12.25 6.71 -18.25
C MET A 228 -13.40 5.94 -18.90
N ILE A 229 -14.63 6.10 -18.42
CA ILE A 229 -15.81 5.45 -19.02
C ILE A 229 -15.95 5.85 -20.50
N ASN A 230 -15.75 7.12 -20.84
CA ASN A 230 -15.80 7.58 -22.23
C ASN A 230 -14.69 7.01 -23.14
N ILE A 231 -13.52 6.71 -22.57
CA ILE A 231 -12.43 6.01 -23.29
C ILE A 231 -12.78 4.53 -23.47
N TYR A 232 -13.42 3.91 -22.47
CA TYR A 232 -13.79 2.48 -22.53
C TYR A 232 -14.89 2.18 -23.55
N LEU A 233 -15.85 3.10 -23.69
CA LEU A 233 -17.03 2.92 -24.54
C LEU A 233 -16.79 3.31 -26.00
N LYS A 234 -15.57 3.71 -26.36
CA LYS A 234 -15.13 3.94 -27.75
C LYS A 234 -14.40 2.73 -28.29
#